data_AF-A0A0K8PUU9-F1
#
_entry.id   AF-A0A0K8PUU9-F1
#
_cell.length_a   1.000
_cell.length_b   1.000
_cell.length_c   1.000
_cell.angle_alpha   90.00
_cell.angle_beta   90.00
_cell.angle_gamma   90.00
#
_symmetry.space_group_name_H-M   'P 1'
#
loop_
_entity.id
_entity.type
_entity.pdbx_description
1 polymer ?
#
loop_
_entity_poly.entity_id
_entity_poly.type
_entity_poly.pdbx_seq_one_letter_code
_entity_poly.pdbx_strand_id
1 'polypeptide(L)' 'MLAGELTPRGLTSRLHQRYGHELPLTERLAELDDEYDVLDYDNGSADQVDAEVTAEAHRLAAHPHVPAEPTDTPS' A
#
# COMPACT_ATOMS: atom_id res chain seq x y z
N MET A 1 -11.66 2.23 5.75
CA MET A 1 -11.50 0.75 5.78
C MET A 1 -11.54 0.22 4.35
N LEU A 2 -10.55 -0.55 3.94
CA LEU A 2 -10.54 -1.30 2.68
C LEU A 2 -11.33 -2.60 2.88
N ALA A 3 -12.42 -2.76 2.12
CA ALA A 3 -13.35 -3.90 2.19
C ALA A 3 -13.96 -4.21 3.58
N GLY A 4 -13.85 -3.29 4.55
CA GLY A 4 -14.49 -3.40 5.87
C GLY A 4 -13.71 -4.15 6.96
N GLU A 5 -12.61 -4.83 6.61
CA GLU A 5 -11.80 -5.60 7.58
C GLU A 5 -10.38 -5.05 7.77
N LEU A 6 -9.85 -4.33 6.77
CA LEU A 6 -8.49 -3.78 6.82
C LEU A 6 -8.55 -2.25 6.91
N THR A 7 -7.96 -1.68 7.95
CA THR A 7 -7.80 -0.22 8.06
C THR A 7 -6.72 0.26 7.08
N PRO A 8 -6.74 1.54 6.65
CA PRO A 8 -5.67 2.13 5.86
C PRO A 8 -4.27 1.92 6.47
N ARG A 9 -4.09 2.28 7.74
CA ARG A 9 -2.85 1.99 8.49
C ARG A 9 -2.50 0.49 8.57
N GLY A 10 -3.51 -0.37 8.66
CA GLY A 10 -3.30 -1.82 8.64
C GLY A 10 -2.80 -2.34 7.29
N LEU A 11 -3.19 -1.72 6.19
CA LEU A 11 -2.67 -2.04 4.86
C LEU A 11 -1.21 -1.61 4.74
N THR A 12 -0.91 -0.34 5.02
CA THR A 12 0.44 0.25 4.89
C THR A 12 1.43 -0.53 5.74
N SER A 13 1.10 -0.80 7.00
CA SER A 13 1.98 -1.49 7.93
C SER A 13 2.34 -2.91 7.47
N ARG A 14 1.36 -3.65 6.92
CA ARG A 14 1.63 -5.01 6.41
C ARG A 14 2.54 -5.01 5.19
N LEU A 15 2.36 -4.05 4.28
CA LEU A 15 3.17 -3.93 3.08
C LEU A 15 4.58 -3.46 3.42
N HIS A 16 4.68 -2.46 4.30
CA HIS A 16 5.95 -1.93 4.77
C HIS A 16 6.77 -2.99 5.52
N GLN A 17 6.16 -3.77 6.43
CA GLN A 17 6.83 -4.89 7.10
C GLN A 17 7.34 -5.96 6.13
N ARG A 18 6.63 -6.19 5.01
CA ARG A 18 6.94 -7.27 4.08
C ARG A 18 7.99 -6.88 3.05
N TYR A 19 7.92 -5.66 2.54
CA TYR A 19 8.70 -5.22 1.39
C TYR A 19 9.62 -4.05 1.72
N GLY A 20 9.50 -3.44 2.90
CA GLY A 20 10.18 -2.20 3.20
C GLY A 20 9.87 -1.13 2.16
N HIS A 21 10.87 -0.33 1.88
CA HIS A 21 10.93 0.58 0.73
C HIS A 21 11.54 -0.10 -0.53
N GLU A 22 11.76 -1.42 -0.51
CA GLU A 22 12.53 -2.12 -1.55
C GLU A 22 11.70 -2.47 -2.79
N LEU A 23 10.37 -2.50 -2.67
CA LEU A 23 9.48 -2.78 -3.80
C LEU A 23 8.91 -1.46 -4.34
N PRO A 24 9.37 -0.96 -5.52
CA PRO A 24 8.97 0.36 -6.02
C PRO A 24 7.47 0.51 -6.25
N LEU A 25 6.79 -0.61 -6.55
CA LEU A 25 5.35 -0.60 -6.76
C LEU A 25 4.59 -0.21 -5.48
N THR A 26 5.09 -0.57 -4.30
CA THR A 26 4.44 -0.32 -3.00
C THR A 26 5.15 0.72 -2.14
N GLU A 27 6.22 1.35 -2.64
CA GLU A 27 7.03 2.34 -1.91
C GLU A 27 6.17 3.45 -1.31
N ARG A 28 5.23 4.00 -2.08
CA ARG A 28 4.31 5.04 -1.59
C ARG A 28 3.47 4.59 -0.38
N LEU A 29 3.09 3.32 -0.31
CA LEU A 29 2.35 2.79 0.85
C LEU A 29 3.27 2.58 2.07
N ALA A 30 4.56 2.36 1.87
CA ALA A 30 5.54 2.34 2.95
C ALA A 30 5.79 3.76 3.50
N GLU A 31 5.93 4.75 2.63
CA GLU A 31 6.06 6.17 3.04
C GLU A 31 4.86 6.64 3.87
N LEU A 32 3.63 6.26 3.47
CA LEU A 32 2.42 6.60 4.22
C LEU A 32 2.35 5.89 5.58
N ASP A 33 2.98 4.73 5.72
CA ASP A 33 3.15 4.06 7.02
C ASP A 33 4.05 4.89 7.95
N ASP A 34 5.19 5.36 7.43
CA ASP A 34 6.09 6.25 8.15
C ASP A 34 5.39 7.57 8.53
N GLU A 35 4.53 8.08 7.65
CA GLU A 35 3.75 9.30 7.92
C GLU A 35 2.79 9.12 9.12
N TYR A 36 2.12 7.96 9.23
CA TYR A 36 1.29 7.65 10.40
C TYR A 36 2.07 7.60 11.72
N ASP A 37 3.36 7.28 11.69
CA ASP A 37 4.22 7.22 12.87
C ASP A 37 4.72 8.61 13.30
N VAL A 38 4.72 9.60 12.39
CA VAL A 38 5.12 10.98 12.69
C VAL A 38 3.95 11.94 12.89
N LEU A 39 2.69 11.51 12.71
CA LEU A 39 1.50 12.34 12.93
C LEU A 39 1.44 13.00 14.32
N ASP A 40 1.99 12.34 15.35
CA ASP A 40 2.03 12.92 16.70
C ASP A 40 3.07 14.05 16.85
N TYR A 41 3.95 14.21 15.86
CA TYR A 41 5.03 15.20 15.82
C TYR A 41 4.81 16.29 14.77
N ASP A 42 3.91 16.08 13.81
CA ASP A 42 3.57 17.03 12.76
C ASP A 42 2.09 17.46 12.87
N ASN A 43 1.72 18.58 12.24
CA ASN A 43 0.34 19.07 12.23
C ASN A 43 -0.52 18.36 11.15
N GLY A 44 -0.14 17.14 10.78
CA GLY A 44 -0.83 16.29 9.82
C GLY A 44 -2.13 15.72 10.37
N SER A 45 -3.02 15.28 9.47
CA SER A 45 -4.30 14.66 9.85
C SER A 45 -4.32 13.20 9.44
N ALA A 46 -4.70 12.32 10.37
CA ALA A 46 -4.92 10.90 10.07
C ALA A 46 -5.93 10.70 8.94
N ASP A 47 -6.96 11.55 8.83
CA ASP A 47 -7.95 11.49 7.75
C ASP A 47 -7.34 11.80 6.38
N GLN A 48 -6.31 12.66 6.33
CA GLN A 48 -5.61 12.96 5.08
C GLN A 48 -4.76 11.76 4.65
N VAL A 49 -4.01 11.16 5.58
CA VAL A 49 -3.21 9.96 5.30
C VAL A 49 -4.12 8.80 4.89
N ASP A 50 -5.26 8.61 5.55
CA ASP A 50 -6.28 7.62 5.19
C ASP A 50 -6.79 7.80 3.74
N ALA A 51 -7.01 9.04 3.32
CA ALA A 51 -7.45 9.36 1.97
C ALA A 51 -6.36 9.05 0.93
N GLU A 52 -5.10 9.36 1.22
CA GLU A 52 -3.96 9.07 0.35
C GLU A 52 -3.71 7.56 0.22
N VAL A 53 -3.79 6.81 1.32
CA VAL A 53 -3.70 5.34 1.31
C VAL A 53 -4.81 4.74 0.44
N THR A 54 -6.02 5.29 0.54
CA THR A 54 -7.16 4.81 -0.28
C THR A 54 -6.92 5.08 -1.76
N ALA A 55 -6.47 6.29 -2.12
CA ALA A 55 -6.15 6.66 -3.49
C ALA A 55 -5.04 5.77 -4.07
N GLU A 56 -4.00 5.50 -3.28
CA GLU A 56 -2.87 4.68 -3.68
C GLU A 56 -3.25 3.20 -3.83
N ALA A 57 -4.05 2.66 -2.91
CA ALA A 57 -4.59 1.32 -3.03
C ALA A 57 -5.45 1.17 -4.31
N HIS A 58 -6.24 2.18 -4.65
CA HIS A 58 -6.99 2.20 -5.92
C HIS A 58 -6.09 2.28 -7.14
N ARG A 59 -5.00 3.07 -7.11
CA ARG A 59 -3.99 3.12 -8.17
C ARG A 59 -3.39 1.73 -8.42
N LEU A 60 -3.03 1.02 -7.35
CA LEU A 60 -2.49 -0.34 -7.44
C LEU A 60 -3.51 -1.35 -7.95
N ALA A 61 -4.77 -1.26 -7.51
CA ALA A 61 -5.84 -2.13 -7.99
C ALA A 61 -6.14 -1.90 -9.49
N ALA A 62 -5.95 -0.67 -9.98
CA ALA A 62 -6.07 -0.33 -11.40
C ALA A 62 -4.80 -0.62 -12.20
N HIS A 63 -3.68 -0.98 -11.55
CA HIS A 63 -2.43 -1.29 -12.22
C HIS A 63 -2.60 -2.54 -13.09
N PRO A 64 -2.21 -2.51 -14.38
CA PRO A 64 -2.30 -3.68 -15.24
C PRO A 64 -1.56 -4.85 -14.61
N HIS A 65 -2.27 -5.97 -14.40
CA HIS A 65 -1.63 -7.22 -14.06
C HIS A 65 -1.17 -7.85 -15.37
N VAL A 66 0.12 -7.77 -15.70
CA VAL A 66 0.68 -8.62 -16.75
C VAL A 66 0.57 -10.05 -16.22
N PRO A 67 -0.26 -10.93 -16.79
CA PRO A 67 -0.27 -12.33 -16.39
C PRO A 67 1.15 -12.85 -16.65
N ALA A 68 1.81 -13.41 -15.64
CA ALA A 68 2.96 -14.25 -15.92
C ALA A 68 2.49 -15.32 -16.90
N GLU A 69 3.16 -15.42 -18.06
CA GLU A 69 2.77 -16.39 -19.09
C GLU A 69 2.63 -17.77 -18.45
N PRO A 70 1.58 -18.54 -18.77
CA PRO A 70 1.50 -19.91 -18.32
C PRO A 70 2.74 -20.61 -18.86
N THR A 71 3.55 -21.13 -17.95
CA THR A 71 4.65 -22.02 -18.28
C THR A 71 4.02 -23.30 -18.80
N ASP A 72 3.70 -23.31 -20.10
CA ASP A 72 3.39 -24.52 -20.84
C ASP A 72 4.57 -25.47 -20.62
N THR A 73 4.35 -26.46 -19.77
CA THR A 73 5.32 -27.52 -19.52
C THR A 73 5.01 -28.60 -20.55
N PRO A 74 5.88 -28.84 -21.55
CA PRO A 74 5.60 -29.84 -22.56
C PRO A 74 5.86 -31.24 -22.02
N SER A 75 4.99 -32.19 -22.35
CA SER A 75 5.27 -33.62 -22.43
C SER A 75 4.58 -34.22 -23.64
#